data_AF-A0A1V6EFK5-F1
#
_entry.id   AF-A0A1V6EFK5-F1
#
_cell.length_a   1.000
_cell.length_b   1.000
_cell.length_c   1.000
_cell.angle_alpha   90.00
_cell.angle_beta   90.00
_cell.angle_gamma   90.00
#
_symmetry.space_group_name_H-M   'P 1'
#
loop_
_entity.id
_entity.type
_entity.pdbx_description
1 polymer ?
#
loop_
_entity_poly.entity_id
_entity_poly.type
_entity_poly.pdbx_seq_one_letter_code
_entity_poly.pdbx_strand_id
1 'polypeptide(L)'
;MGRSDAGEAVGVISAKKLMTDLPNKIRDALGIIVDIKLVQEGGKDLIEIIVPPYPVPISCNGSYYVRSGATNQRLSGSALESYILSKRGVNWDSLPIPGFKMENISDKAVDHFKKLAAKKAGFLLST
;
A
#
# COMPACT_ATOMS: atom_id res chain seq x y z
N MET A 1 -2.86 -6.47 -19.25
CA MET A 1 -4.16 -7.08 -19.57
C MET A 1 -4.00 -7.96 -20.80
N GLY A 2 -4.79 -9.04 -20.92
CA GLY A 2 -4.65 -9.99 -22.03
C GLY A 2 -3.65 -11.13 -21.78
N ARG A 3 -3.33 -11.38 -20.50
CA ARG A 3 -2.64 -12.60 -20.04
C ARG A 3 -3.54 -13.38 -19.07
N SER A 4 -3.45 -14.71 -19.11
CA SER A 4 -4.04 -15.58 -18.09
C SER A 4 -3.22 -15.54 -16.79
N ASP A 5 -3.77 -16.08 -15.71
CA ASP A 5 -3.05 -16.20 -14.43
C ASP A 5 -1.84 -17.16 -14.51
N ALA A 6 -1.80 -18.02 -15.54
CA ALA A 6 -0.64 -18.86 -15.88
C ALA A 6 0.43 -18.09 -16.68
N GLY A 7 0.20 -16.82 -17.01
CA GLY A 7 1.12 -15.96 -17.76
C GLY A 7 0.98 -16.05 -19.28
N GLU A 8 0.09 -16.89 -19.80
CA GLU A 8 -0.08 -17.08 -21.24
C GLU A 8 -0.81 -15.90 -21.89
N ALA A 9 -0.35 -15.46 -23.05
CA ALA A 9 -1.03 -14.43 -23.83
C ALA A 9 -2.38 -14.96 -24.35
N VAL A 10 -3.47 -14.35 -23.88
CA VAL A 10 -4.85 -14.64 -24.32
C VAL A 10 -5.45 -13.53 -25.18
N GLY A 11 -4.85 -12.33 -25.13
CA GLY A 11 -5.27 -11.16 -25.89
C GLY A 11 -6.41 -10.38 -25.24
N VAL A 12 -6.64 -9.17 -25.74
CA VAL A 12 -7.78 -8.31 -25.35
C VAL A 12 -8.61 -7.93 -26.57
N ILE A 13 -9.93 -7.99 -26.40
CA ILE A 13 -10.88 -7.53 -27.42
C ILE A 13 -10.94 -6.01 -27.38
N SER A 14 -11.08 -5.37 -28.55
CA SER A 14 -11.22 -3.91 -28.68
C SER A 14 -10.04 -3.10 -28.13
N ALA A 15 -8.81 -3.58 -28.33
CA ALA A 15 -7.60 -2.94 -27.81
C ALA A 15 -7.51 -1.44 -28.15
N LYS A 16 -7.86 -1.04 -29.38
CA LYS A 16 -7.89 0.37 -29.80
C LYS A 16 -8.84 1.23 -28.95
N LYS A 17 -10.04 0.74 -28.62
CA LYS A 17 -10.98 1.47 -27.77
C LYS A 17 -10.44 1.60 -26.35
N LEU A 18 -9.87 0.52 -25.81
CA LEU A 18 -9.27 0.54 -24.48
C LEU A 18 -8.09 1.51 -24.37
N MET A 19 -7.25 1.62 -25.40
CA MET A 19 -6.17 2.61 -25.46
C MET A 19 -6.68 4.05 -25.33
N THR A 20 -7.87 4.35 -25.84
CA THR A 20 -8.52 5.68 -25.73
C THR A 20 -9.26 5.87 -24.41
N ASP A 21 -9.96 4.83 -23.94
CA ASP A 21 -10.84 4.92 -22.76
C ASP A 21 -10.07 4.83 -21.44
N LEU A 22 -9.05 3.97 -21.36
CA LEU A 22 -8.33 3.68 -20.11
C LEU A 22 -7.64 4.91 -19.50
N PRO A 23 -6.92 5.76 -20.26
CA PRO A 23 -6.26 6.92 -19.66
C PRO A 23 -7.25 7.84 -18.95
N ASN A 24 -8.40 8.10 -19.59
CA ASN A 24 -9.47 8.92 -19.02
C ASN A 24 -10.07 8.25 -17.79
N LYS A 25 -10.44 6.97 -17.86
CA LYS A 25 -11.01 6.24 -16.72
C LYS A 25 -10.07 6.17 -15.52
N ILE A 26 -8.78 5.98 -15.75
CA ILE A 26 -7.76 5.93 -14.70
C ILE A 26 -7.64 7.30 -14.04
N ARG A 27 -7.55 8.38 -14.83
CA ARG A 27 -7.53 9.74 -14.29
C ARG A 27 -8.80 10.05 -13.50
N ASP A 28 -9.97 9.73 -14.03
CA ASP A 28 -11.24 10.09 -13.40
C ASP A 28 -11.46 9.31 -12.08
N ALA A 29 -10.98 8.06 -12.00
CA ALA A 29 -11.11 7.25 -10.80
C ALA A 29 -10.00 7.45 -9.76
N LEU A 30 -8.75 7.63 -10.20
CA LEU A 30 -7.55 7.65 -9.35
C LEU A 30 -6.89 9.03 -9.25
N GLY A 31 -7.18 9.96 -10.16
CA GLY A 31 -6.53 11.27 -10.23
C GLY A 31 -5.10 11.24 -10.76
N ILE A 32 -4.64 10.10 -11.31
CA ILE A 32 -3.27 9.93 -11.82
C ILE A 32 -3.24 9.74 -13.34
N ILE A 33 -2.10 10.04 -13.93
CA ILE A 33 -1.78 9.77 -15.33
C ILE A 33 -0.78 8.62 -15.37
N VAL A 34 -1.04 7.64 -16.22
CA VAL A 34 -0.20 6.45 -16.40
C VAL A 34 0.05 6.21 -17.87
N ASP A 35 1.17 5.59 -18.19
CA ASP A 35 1.48 5.21 -19.56
C ASP A 35 0.75 3.92 -19.92
N ILE A 36 0.09 3.92 -21.08
CA ILE A 36 -0.60 2.76 -21.62
C ILE A 36 0.03 2.41 -22.95
N LYS A 37 0.41 1.14 -23.11
CA LYS A 37 1.03 0.63 -24.33
C LYS A 37 0.21 -0.53 -24.89
N LEU A 38 0.09 -0.54 -26.22
CA LEU A 38 -0.36 -1.70 -26.99
C LEU A 38 0.86 -2.56 -27.33
N VAL A 39 0.85 -3.81 -26.91
CA VAL A 39 1.91 -4.79 -27.15
C VAL A 39 1.32 -5.95 -27.94
N GLN A 40 2.08 -6.52 -28.87
CA GLN A 40 1.68 -7.73 -29.59
C GLN A 40 2.55 -8.93 -29.19
N GLU A 41 1.90 -10.06 -28.93
CA GLU A 41 2.56 -11.31 -28.58
C GLU A 41 1.80 -12.47 -29.21
N GLY A 42 2.47 -13.26 -30.05
CA GLY A 42 1.85 -14.39 -30.74
C GLY A 42 0.62 -14.01 -31.58
N GLY A 43 0.62 -12.82 -32.20
CA GLY A 43 -0.50 -12.29 -32.98
C GLY A 43 -1.70 -11.81 -32.14
N LYS A 44 -1.57 -11.76 -30.81
CA LYS A 44 -2.61 -11.26 -29.90
C LYS A 44 -2.23 -9.87 -29.42
N ASP A 45 -3.22 -8.99 -29.35
CA ASP A 45 -3.07 -7.66 -28.77
C ASP A 45 -3.15 -7.73 -27.24
N LEU A 46 -2.18 -7.14 -26.55
CA LEU A 46 -2.10 -7.01 -25.09
C LEU A 46 -2.01 -5.52 -24.74
N ILE A 47 -2.53 -5.17 -23.56
CA ILE A 47 -2.40 -3.81 -23.03
C ILE A 47 -1.53 -3.83 -21.79
N GLU A 48 -0.44 -3.08 -21.83
CA GLU A 48 0.43 -2.84 -20.70
C GLU A 48 0.09 -1.49 -20.08
N ILE A 49 -0.13 -1.47 -18.76
CA ILE A 49 -0.39 -0.27 -17.98
C ILE A 49 0.80 -0.09 -17.04
N ILE A 50 1.59 0.95 -17.28
CA ILE A 50 2.82 1.21 -16.54
C ILE A 50 2.50 2.23 -15.46
N VAL A 51 2.54 1.78 -14.20
CA VAL A 51 2.19 2.60 -13.04
C VAL A 51 3.46 2.88 -12.24
N PRO A 52 3.92 4.14 -12.14
CA PRO A 52 5.07 4.47 -11.30
C PRO A 52 4.72 4.31 -9.81
N PRO A 53 5.71 4.06 -8.93
CA PRO A 53 5.48 4.07 -7.49
C PRO A 53 5.15 5.50 -7.01
N TYR A 54 4.15 5.64 -6.15
CA TYR A 54 3.78 6.92 -5.53
C TYR A 54 4.16 6.95 -4.05
N PRO A 55 4.75 8.05 -3.55
CA PRO A 55 5.13 8.19 -2.14
C PRO A 55 3.91 8.45 -1.23
N VAL A 56 2.75 8.78 -1.81
CA VAL A 56 1.51 9.05 -1.09
C VAL A 56 0.42 8.05 -1.46
N PRO A 57 -0.53 7.75 -0.55
CA PRO A 57 -1.71 6.97 -0.88
C PRO A 57 -2.52 7.60 -2.02
N ILE A 58 -2.88 6.81 -3.02
CA ILE A 58 -3.80 7.22 -4.09
C ILE A 58 -5.20 6.66 -3.80
N SER A 59 -6.19 7.54 -3.74
CA SER A 59 -7.58 7.13 -3.58
C SER A 59 -8.18 6.68 -4.92
N CYS A 60 -9.05 5.67 -4.88
CA CYS A 60 -9.87 5.23 -5.99
C CYS A 60 -11.33 5.52 -5.68
N ASN A 61 -11.94 6.47 -6.39
CA ASN A 61 -13.29 6.96 -6.14
C ASN A 61 -13.53 7.28 -4.66
N GLY A 62 -12.59 7.99 -4.04
CA GLY A 62 -12.63 8.37 -2.62
C GLY A 62 -12.38 7.24 -1.61
N SER A 63 -12.07 6.02 -2.06
CA SER A 63 -11.73 4.88 -1.19
C SER A 63 -10.30 4.41 -1.39
N TYR A 64 -9.72 3.82 -0.34
CA TYR A 64 -8.36 3.29 -0.39
C TYR A 64 -8.40 1.76 -0.35
N TYR A 65 -7.44 1.15 -1.03
CA TYR A 65 -7.34 -0.29 -1.15
C TYR A 65 -5.90 -0.72 -0.93
N VAL A 66 -5.72 -1.89 -0.33
CA VAL A 66 -4.44 -2.60 -0.31
C VAL A 66 -4.61 -3.94 -1.02
N ARG A 67 -3.61 -4.30 -1.81
CA ARG A 67 -3.58 -5.62 -2.45
C ARG A 67 -3.10 -6.65 -1.43
N SER A 68 -3.89 -7.69 -1.23
CA SER A 68 -3.52 -8.87 -0.46
C SER A 68 -3.68 -10.09 -1.36
N GLY A 69 -2.55 -10.63 -1.82
CA GLY A 69 -2.49 -11.66 -2.87
C GLY A 69 -3.17 -11.20 -4.16
N ALA A 70 -4.11 -12.01 -4.66
CA ALA A 70 -4.89 -11.71 -5.87
C ALA A 70 -6.06 -10.75 -5.64
N THR A 71 -6.37 -10.38 -4.40
CA THR A 71 -7.55 -9.58 -4.04
C THR A 71 -7.19 -8.17 -3.58
N ASN A 72 -8.13 -7.24 -3.76
CA ASN A 72 -8.05 -5.90 -3.19
C ASN A 72 -8.95 -5.81 -1.97
N GLN A 73 -8.39 -5.41 -0.84
CA GLN A 73 -9.13 -5.17 0.40
C GLN A 73 -9.34 -3.67 0.57
N ARG A 74 -10.59 -3.26 0.80
CA ARG A 74 -10.93 -1.87 1.07
C ARG A 74 -10.47 -1.51 2.49
N LEU A 75 -9.80 -0.37 2.62
CA LEU A 75 -9.38 0.18 3.91
C LEU A 75 -10.45 1.16 4.43
N SER A 76 -10.73 1.06 5.72
CA SER A 76 -11.65 1.96 6.44
C SER A 76 -11.27 2.05 7.93
N GLY A 77 -11.74 3.09 8.62
CA GLY A 77 -11.49 3.28 10.05
C GLY A 77 -10.00 3.29 10.40
N SER A 78 -9.64 2.64 11.50
CA SER A 78 -8.27 2.60 12.04
C SER A 78 -7.24 2.00 11.08
N ALA A 79 -7.64 1.06 10.22
CA ALA A 79 -6.76 0.45 9.22
C ALA A 79 -6.36 1.46 8.14
N LEU A 80 -7.29 2.34 7.73
CA LEU A 80 -7.01 3.42 6.79
C LEU A 80 -6.08 4.47 7.42
N GLU A 81 -6.38 4.89 8.65
CA GLU A 81 -5.56 5.86 9.38
C GLU A 81 -4.10 5.38 9.50
N SER A 82 -3.93 4.14 9.96
CA SER A 82 -2.60 3.52 10.09
C SER A 82 -1.87 3.42 8.76
N TYR A 83 -2.58 3.06 7.68
CA TYR A 83 -2.01 3.00 6.34
C TYR A 83 -1.52 4.37 5.85
N ILE A 84 -2.32 5.42 6.00
CA ILE A 84 -1.95 6.78 5.58
C ILE A 84 -0.72 7.27 6.36
N LEU A 85 -0.67 7.05 7.67
CA LEU A 85 0.46 7.44 8.51
C LEU A 85 1.74 6.72 8.10
N SER A 86 1.66 5.40 7.90
CA SER A 86 2.83 4.60 7.49
C SER A 86 3.46 5.10 6.18
N LYS A 87 2.64 5.57 5.22
CA LYS A 87 3.11 6.14 3.95
C LYS A 87 3.74 7.53 4.09
N ARG A 88 3.42 8.25 5.17
CA ARG A 88 4.04 9.53 5.51
C ARG A 88 5.31 9.39 6.34
N GLY A 89 5.77 8.15 6.57
CA GLY A 89 6.91 7.88 7.46
C GLY A 89 6.59 8.10 8.93
N VAL A 90 5.29 8.14 9.28
CA VAL A 90 4.80 8.34 10.65
C VAL A 90 4.27 7.00 11.15
N ASN A 91 4.83 6.51 12.25
CA ASN A 91 4.46 5.26 12.89
C ASN A 91 3.29 5.48 13.86
N TRP A 92 2.63 4.40 14.27
CA TRP A 92 1.45 4.44 15.15
C TRP A 92 1.75 5.09 16.51
N ASP A 93 3.00 5.07 16.95
CA ASP A 93 3.55 5.68 18.18
C ASP A 93 3.83 7.19 18.04
N SER A 94 3.75 7.72 16.82
CA SER A 94 4.08 9.12 16.53
C SER A 94 2.87 10.05 16.67
N LEU A 95 1.67 9.49 16.86
CA LEU A 95 0.48 10.28 17.13
C LEU A 95 0.45 10.69 18.61
N PRO A 96 0.26 11.98 18.93
CA PRO A 96 0.06 12.40 20.31
C PRO A 96 -1.25 11.82 20.84
N ILE A 97 -1.21 11.18 22.00
CA ILE A 97 -2.42 10.73 22.70
C ILE A 97 -3.00 11.94 23.45
N PRO A 98 -4.14 12.51 23.02
CA PRO A 98 -4.67 13.71 23.64
C PRO A 98 -5.00 13.46 25.11
N GLY A 99 -4.49 14.32 26.00
CA GLY A 99 -4.74 14.22 27.44
C GLY A 99 -3.86 13.20 28.19
N PHE A 100 -2.96 12.48 27.50
CA PHE A 100 -1.96 11.65 28.18
C PHE A 100 -0.87 12.54 28.79
N LYS A 101 -0.68 12.43 30.11
CA LYS A 101 0.30 13.19 30.88
C LYS A 101 1.35 12.28 31.49
N MET A 102 2.44 12.87 31.97
CA MET A 102 3.49 12.13 32.70
C MET A 102 2.92 11.37 33.90
N GLU A 103 1.90 11.93 34.57
CA GLU A 103 1.21 11.26 35.68
C GLU A 103 0.50 9.95 35.29
N ASN A 104 0.24 9.73 33.99
CA ASN A 104 -0.39 8.50 33.50
C ASN A 104 0.63 7.38 33.23
N ILE A 105 1.93 7.65 33.35
CA ILE A 105 3.00 6.67 33.19
C ILE A 105 3.21 5.95 34.53
N SER A 106 3.15 4.62 34.51
CA SER A 106 3.42 3.81 35.70
C SER A 106 4.93 3.62 35.91
N ASP A 107 5.47 4.20 36.99
CA ASP A 107 6.88 4.01 37.38
C ASP A 107 7.25 2.54 37.53
N LYS A 108 6.34 1.72 38.08
CA LYS A 108 6.52 0.27 38.21
C LYS A 108 6.69 -0.41 36.86
N ALA A 109 5.93 0.00 35.85
CA ALA A 109 6.03 -0.56 34.50
C ALA A 109 7.37 -0.16 33.84
N VAL A 110 7.79 1.10 34.03
CA VAL A 110 9.09 1.60 33.53
C VAL A 110 10.25 0.84 34.16
N ASP A 111 10.24 0.64 35.49
CA ASP A 111 11.29 -0.09 36.18
C ASP A 111 11.31 -1.57 35.81
N HIS A 112 10.15 -2.18 35.58
CA HIS A 112 10.06 -3.54 35.07
C HIS A 112 10.66 -3.64 33.66
N PHE A 113 10.36 -2.70 32.77
CA PHE A 113 10.93 -2.64 31.42
C PHE A 113 12.46 -2.52 31.46
N LYS A 114 13.03 -1.64 32.29
CA LYS A 114 14.48 -1.51 32.48
C LYS A 114 15.15 -2.84 32.87
N LYS A 115 14.54 -3.57 33.82
CA LYS A 115 15.05 -4.88 34.27
C LYS A 115 15.06 -5.92 33.14
N LEU A 116 13.98 -5.97 32.34
CA LEU A 116 13.89 -6.88 31.20
C LEU A 116 14.92 -6.52 30.10
N ALA A 117 15.08 -5.23 29.81
CA ALA A 117 16.03 -4.76 28.81
C ALA A 117 17.48 -5.08 29.21
N ALA A 118 17.86 -4.84 30.47
CA ALA A 118 19.18 -5.18 30.99
C ALA A 118 19.47 -6.68 30.90
N LYS A 119 18.49 -7.53 31.23
CA LYS A 119 18.60 -8.99 31.12
C LYS A 119 18.81 -9.45 29.67
N LYS A 120 18.17 -8.80 28.70
CA LYS A 120 18.27 -9.14 27.27
C LYS A 120 19.56 -8.60 26.64
N ALA A 121 20.03 -7.41 27.03
CA ALA A 121 21.29 -6.85 26.58
C ALA A 121 22.51 -7.64 27.09
N GLY A 122 22.45 -8.15 28.32
CA GLY A 122 23.48 -9.04 28.86
C GLY A 122 23.61 -10.38 28.12
N PHE A 123 22.57 -10.82 27.41
CA PHE A 123 22.58 -12.05 26.61
C PHE A 123 23.28 -11.87 25.23
N LEU A 124 23.35 -10.64 24.71
CA LEU A 124 23.94 -10.33 23.39
C LEU A 124 25.45 -10.00 23.46
N LEU A 125 26.00 -9.82 24.66
CA LEU A 125 27.43 -9.54 24.89
C LEU A 125 28.23 -10.78 25.36
N SER A 126 27.59 -11.95 25.38
CA SER A 126 28.17 -13.22 25.83
C SER A 126 28.25 -14.30 24.73
N THR A 127 28.23 -13.88 23.46
CA THR A 127 28.47 -14.70 22.26
C THR A 127 29.52 -14.03 21.41
#